data_AF-A0A958XR59-F1
#
_entry.id   AF-A0A958XR59-F1
#
_cell.length_a   1.000
_cell.length_b   1.000
_cell.length_c   1.000
_cell.angle_alpha   90.00
_cell.angle_beta   90.00
_cell.angle_gamma   90.00
#
_symmetry.space_group_name_H-M   'P 1'
#
loop_
_entity.id
_entity.type
_entity.pdbx_description
1 polymer ?
#
loop_
_entity_poly.entity_id
_entity_poly.type
_entity_poly.pdbx_seq_one_letter_code
_entity_poly.pdbx_strand_id
1 'polypeptide(L)'
;MKSHATKAAEFIRDEPRTDWHDESLWLVRKKRDKVAHAIPEWETLRELAAQIKEHTLSQLDTYLEQFEANALKNGVQVHWARDAKEHNEIVHGILERHQVKRLVKSKSMLTEECHLNE
;
A
#
# COMPACT_ATOMS: atom_id res chain seq x y z
N MET A 1 5.78 26.22 -7.81
CA MET A 1 4.92 25.54 -6.80
C MET A 1 5.40 25.96 -5.42
N LYS A 2 4.52 26.36 -4.47
CA LYS A 2 4.97 26.74 -3.11
C LYS A 2 5.66 25.54 -2.42
N SER A 3 6.71 25.80 -1.64
CA SER A 3 7.41 24.76 -0.87
C SER A 3 6.48 24.14 0.18
N HIS A 4 6.77 22.91 0.62
CA HIS A 4 6.02 22.26 1.70
C HIS A 4 5.99 23.14 2.96
N ALA A 5 7.14 23.71 3.35
CA ALA A 5 7.25 24.57 4.52
C ALA A 5 6.34 25.80 4.42
N THR A 6 6.29 26.47 3.26
CA THR A 6 5.40 27.62 3.03
C THR A 6 3.92 27.23 3.13
N LYS A 7 3.55 26.08 2.56
CA LYS A 7 2.17 25.57 2.63
C LYS A 7 1.76 25.21 4.06
N ALA A 8 2.65 24.59 4.83
CA ALA A 8 2.42 24.26 6.23
C ALA A 8 2.25 25.52 7.09
N ALA A 9 3.08 26.54 6.88
CA ALA A 9 2.96 27.82 7.58
C ALA A 9 1.64 28.54 7.26
N GLU A 10 1.13 28.43 6.04
CA GLU A 10 -0.19 28.96 5.68
C GLU A 10 -1.33 28.18 6.33
N PHE A 11 -1.20 26.85 6.42
CA PHE A 11 -2.19 25.97 7.03
C PHE A 11 -2.37 26.25 8.54
N ILE A 12 -1.27 26.35 9.29
CA ILE A 12 -1.29 26.53 10.76
C ILE A 12 -1.91 27.87 11.17
N ARG A 13 -1.97 28.87 10.29
CA ARG A 13 -2.63 30.15 10.57
C ARG A 13 -4.15 30.04 10.72
N ASP A 14 -4.75 28.98 10.16
CA ASP A 14 -6.17 28.69 10.31
C ASP A 14 -6.35 27.75 11.51
N GLU A 15 -6.43 28.34 12.70
CA GLU A 15 -6.52 27.61 13.97
C GLU A 15 -7.73 26.64 13.99
N PRO A 16 -8.98 27.05 13.66
CA PRO A 16 -10.11 26.13 13.69
C PRO A 16 -9.93 24.92 12.77
N ARG A 17 -9.32 25.13 11.59
CA ARG A 17 -9.04 24.05 10.64
C ARG A 17 -7.93 23.13 11.12
N THR A 18 -6.90 23.70 11.75
CA THR A 18 -5.77 22.94 12.30
C THR A 18 -6.22 22.08 13.47
N ASP A 19 -7.02 22.64 14.38
CA ASP A 19 -7.60 21.92 15.52
C ASP A 19 -8.46 20.73 15.07
N TRP A 20 -9.36 20.96 14.11
CA TRP A 20 -10.19 19.88 13.55
C TRP A 20 -9.35 18.76 12.90
N HIS A 21 -8.27 19.15 12.18
CA HIS A 21 -7.37 18.21 11.55
C HIS A 21 -6.64 17.35 12.59
N ASP A 22 -6.13 17.98 13.65
CA ASP A 22 -5.44 17.30 14.73
C ASP A 22 -6.37 16.39 15.52
N GLU A 23 -7.60 16.84 15.82
CA GLU A 23 -8.63 16.00 16.44
C GLU A 23 -8.91 14.75 15.60
N SER A 24 -9.04 14.91 14.28
CA SER A 24 -9.30 13.81 13.36
C SER A 24 -8.18 12.77 13.38
N LEU A 25 -6.92 13.20 13.40
CA LEU A 25 -5.76 12.31 13.55
C LEU A 25 -5.73 11.63 14.92
N TRP A 26 -6.04 12.38 15.98
CA TRP A 26 -6.11 11.84 17.33
C TRP A 26 -7.23 10.79 17.43
N LEU A 27 -8.37 10.96 16.78
CA LEU A 27 -9.43 9.93 16.80
C LEU A 27 -8.93 8.58 16.27
N VAL A 28 -8.12 8.57 15.21
CA VAL A 28 -7.51 7.34 14.68
C VAL A 28 -6.54 6.74 15.70
N ARG A 29 -5.69 7.57 16.31
CA ARG A 29 -4.75 7.14 17.33
C ARG A 29 -5.44 6.57 18.58
N LYS A 30 -6.48 7.23 19.10
CA LYS A 30 -7.27 6.74 20.25
C LYS A 30 -7.89 5.38 19.97
N LYS A 31 -8.46 5.19 18.79
CA LYS A 31 -9.05 3.90 18.38
C LYS A 31 -8.00 2.79 18.37
N ARG A 32 -6.83 3.07 17.78
CA ARG A 32 -5.70 2.12 17.76
C ARG A 32 -5.24 1.78 19.18
N ASP A 33 -5.05 2.79 20.02
CA ASP A 33 -4.56 2.59 21.38
C ASP A 33 -5.58 1.80 22.21
N LYS A 34 -6.89 2.07 22.08
CA LYS A 34 -7.92 1.27 22.73
C LYS A 34 -7.83 -0.22 22.37
N VAL A 35 -7.63 -0.54 21.09
CA VAL A 35 -7.49 -1.94 20.63
C VAL A 35 -6.19 -2.54 21.16
N ALA A 36 -5.09 -1.80 21.10
CA ALA A 36 -3.79 -2.26 21.59
C ALA A 36 -3.83 -2.60 23.08
N HIS A 37 -4.41 -1.73 23.92
CA HIS A 37 -4.52 -1.97 25.37
C HIS A 37 -5.51 -3.08 25.74
N ALA A 38 -6.42 -3.45 24.82
CA ALA A 38 -7.35 -4.56 25.05
C ALA A 38 -6.70 -5.94 24.86
N ILE A 39 -5.48 -6.00 24.30
CA ILE A 39 -4.74 -7.23 24.02
C ILE A 39 -3.50 -7.26 24.92
N PRO A 40 -3.46 -8.10 25.97
CA PRO A 40 -2.35 -8.11 26.93
C PRO A 40 -0.98 -8.35 26.28
N GLU A 41 -0.92 -9.17 25.23
CA GLU A 41 0.30 -9.55 24.53
C GLU A 41 0.58 -8.67 23.29
N TRP A 42 -0.05 -7.50 23.17
CA TRP A 42 0.01 -6.65 21.97
C TRP A 42 1.45 -6.39 21.49
N GLU A 43 2.36 -6.00 22.39
CA GLU A 43 3.74 -5.71 22.02
C GLU A 43 4.49 -6.97 21.57
N THR A 44 4.24 -8.13 22.19
CA THR A 44 4.82 -9.41 21.77
C THR A 44 4.34 -9.81 20.39
N LEU A 45 3.04 -9.66 20.09
CA LEU A 45 2.48 -9.93 18.76
C LEU A 45 3.03 -8.97 17.70
N ARG A 46 3.20 -7.68 18.06
CA ARG A 46 3.79 -6.68 17.17
C ARG A 46 5.23 -7.02 16.83
N GLU A 47 6.02 -7.42 17.83
CA GLU A 47 7.41 -7.82 17.66
C GLU A 47 7.52 -9.09 16.81
N LEU A 48 6.72 -10.13 17.11
CA LEU A 48 6.68 -11.34 16.30
C LEU A 48 6.30 -11.05 14.84
N ALA A 49 5.31 -10.21 14.61
CA ALA A 49 4.93 -9.80 13.26
C ALA A 49 6.05 -9.04 12.53
N ALA A 50 6.84 -8.23 13.26
CA ALA A 50 8.02 -7.56 12.69
C ALA A 50 9.10 -8.57 12.27
N GLN A 51 9.40 -9.54 13.14
CA GLN A 51 10.38 -10.59 12.86
C GLN A 51 9.96 -11.48 11.68
N ILE A 52 8.67 -11.82 11.58
CA ILE A 52 8.14 -12.56 10.42
C ILE A 52 8.35 -11.75 9.14
N LYS A 53 8.03 -10.45 9.14
CA LYS A 53 8.24 -9.61 7.96
C LYS A 53 9.71 -9.52 7.57
N GLU A 54 10.60 -9.33 8.54
CA GLU A 54 12.03 -9.28 8.30
C GLU A 54 12.55 -10.59 7.69
N HIS A 55 12.15 -11.73 8.26
CA HIS A 55 12.46 -13.04 7.71
C HIS A 55 11.95 -13.20 6.27
N THR A 56 10.68 -12.89 6.02
CA THR A 56 10.08 -12.97 4.69
C THR A 56 10.81 -12.09 3.68
N LEU A 57 11.19 -10.86 4.05
CA LEU A 57 11.95 -9.97 3.17
C LEU A 57 13.37 -10.49 2.91
N SER A 58 14.01 -11.14 3.89
CA SER A 58 15.34 -11.73 3.70
C SER A 58 15.36 -12.97 2.80
N GLN A 59 14.20 -13.58 2.55
CA GLN A 59 14.01 -14.79 1.74
C GLN A 59 12.99 -14.55 0.63
N LEU A 60 12.89 -13.30 0.17
CA LEU A 60 11.80 -12.84 -0.68
C LEU A 60 11.80 -13.57 -2.03
N ASP A 61 12.97 -13.84 -2.59
CA ASP A 61 13.17 -14.63 -3.81
C ASP A 61 12.47 -15.99 -3.72
N THR A 62 12.73 -16.74 -2.63
CA THR A 62 12.15 -18.06 -2.40
C THR A 62 10.64 -17.97 -2.19
N TYR A 63 10.18 -17.01 -1.39
CA TYR A 63 8.76 -16.89 -1.07
C TYR A 63 7.92 -16.43 -2.27
N LEU A 64 8.47 -15.63 -3.17
CA LEU A 64 7.75 -15.22 -4.38
C LEU A 64 7.54 -16.39 -5.35
N GLU A 65 8.53 -17.25 -5.55
CA GLU A 65 8.37 -18.47 -6.36
C GLU A 65 7.37 -19.44 -5.72
N GLN A 66 7.42 -19.60 -4.38
CA GLN A 66 6.45 -20.42 -3.66
C GLN A 66 5.04 -19.85 -3.78
N PHE A 67 4.89 -18.53 -3.69
CA PHE A 67 3.61 -17.85 -3.90
C PHE A 67 3.08 -18.09 -5.30
N GLU A 68 3.91 -17.90 -6.34
CA GLU A 68 3.52 -18.14 -7.73
C GLU A 68 3.04 -19.58 -7.94
N ALA A 69 3.83 -20.56 -7.49
CA ALA A 69 3.48 -21.98 -7.64
C ALA A 69 2.12 -22.30 -7.00
N ASN A 70 1.81 -21.71 -5.85
CA ASN A 70 0.53 -21.89 -5.17
C ASN A 70 -0.61 -21.11 -5.84
N ALA A 71 -0.35 -19.89 -6.32
CA ALA A 71 -1.33 -19.08 -7.05
C ALA A 71 -1.76 -19.78 -8.35
N LEU A 72 -0.79 -20.30 -9.12
CA LEU A 72 -1.04 -21.06 -10.35
C LEU A 72 -1.88 -22.31 -10.09
N LYS A 73 -1.62 -23.06 -9.00
CA LYS A 73 -2.45 -24.20 -8.59
C LYS A 73 -3.90 -23.83 -8.30
N ASN A 74 -4.16 -22.59 -7.89
CA ASN A 74 -5.50 -22.05 -7.66
C ASN A 74 -6.10 -21.38 -8.91
N GLY A 75 -5.48 -21.55 -10.09
CA GLY A 75 -5.95 -20.97 -11.34
C GLY A 75 -5.69 -19.47 -11.49
N VAL A 76 -4.84 -18.88 -10.62
CA VAL A 76 -4.44 -17.48 -10.72
C VAL A 76 -3.21 -17.40 -11.63
N GLN A 77 -3.30 -16.61 -12.69
CA GLN A 77 -2.14 -16.26 -13.51
C GLN A 77 -1.29 -15.21 -12.78
N VAL A 78 -0.02 -15.53 -12.55
CA VAL A 78 0.97 -14.57 -12.05
C VAL A 78 1.76 -14.00 -13.23
N HIS A 79 2.01 -12.70 -13.17
CA HIS A 79 2.81 -11.99 -14.16
C HIS A 79 3.99 -11.34 -13.46
N TRP A 80 5.20 -11.69 -13.89
CA TRP A 80 6.42 -11.04 -13.46
C TRP A 80 6.74 -9.88 -14.38
N ALA A 81 7.08 -8.73 -13.78
CA ALA A 81 7.55 -7.56 -14.49
C ALA A 81 8.82 -7.07 -13.79
N ARG A 82 9.89 -6.89 -14.55
CA ARG A 82 11.19 -6.44 -14.03
C ARG A 82 11.19 -4.94 -13.70
N ASP A 83 10.33 -4.17 -14.36
CA ASP A 83 10.25 -2.71 -14.25
C ASP A 83 8.84 -2.19 -14.60
N ALA A 84 8.63 -0.88 -14.42
CA ALA A 84 7.36 -0.22 -14.68
C ALA A 84 6.88 -0.33 -16.13
N LYS A 85 7.81 -0.35 -17.10
CA LYS A 85 7.46 -0.44 -18.51
C LYS A 85 6.86 -1.82 -18.81
N GLU A 86 7.55 -2.88 -18.41
CA GLU A 86 7.06 -4.25 -18.59
C GLU A 86 5.73 -4.48 -17.86
N HIS A 87 5.58 -3.92 -16.66
CA HIS A 87 4.32 -3.95 -15.91
C HIS A 87 3.16 -3.36 -16.74
N ASN A 88 3.35 -2.15 -17.28
CA ASN A 88 2.32 -1.46 -18.06
C ASN A 88 2.00 -2.20 -19.38
N GLU A 89 3.01 -2.74 -20.06
CA GLU A 89 2.84 -3.55 -21.28
C GLU A 89 2.00 -4.81 -21.01
N ILE A 90 2.28 -5.52 -19.90
CA ILE A 90 1.51 -6.69 -19.48
C ILE A 90 0.06 -6.31 -19.20
N VAL A 91 -0.17 -5.28 -18.39
CA VAL A 91 -1.52 -4.82 -18.05
C VAL A 91 -2.28 -4.43 -19.31
N HIS A 92 -1.69 -3.60 -20.17
CA HIS A 92 -2.30 -3.19 -21.43
C HIS A 92 -2.63 -4.40 -22.32
N GLY A 93 -1.70 -5.35 -22.45
CA GLY A 93 -1.92 -6.57 -23.24
C GLY A 93 -3.06 -7.43 -22.71
N ILE A 94 -3.25 -7.52 -21.38
CA ILE A 94 -4.42 -8.20 -20.79
C ILE A 94 -5.71 -7.48 -21.20
N LEU A 95 -5.76 -6.16 -21.04
CA LEU A 95 -6.95 -5.35 -21.36
C LEU A 95 -7.31 -5.45 -22.85
N GLU A 96 -6.31 -5.40 -23.73
CA GLU A 96 -6.48 -5.50 -25.18
C GLU A 96 -7.03 -6.87 -25.58
N ARG A 97 -6.46 -7.97 -25.07
CA ARG A 97 -6.95 -9.34 -25.34
C ARG A 97 -8.41 -9.53 -24.95
N HIS A 98 -8.83 -8.90 -23.86
CA HIS A 98 -10.21 -8.94 -23.39
C HIS A 98 -11.11 -7.83 -23.96
N GLN A 99 -10.57 -7.01 -24.87
CA GLN A 99 -11.25 -5.87 -25.50
C GLN A 99 -11.91 -4.92 -24.49
N VAL A 100 -11.27 -4.74 -23.33
CA VAL A 100 -11.81 -3.95 -22.22
C VAL A 100 -11.98 -2.49 -22.66
N LYS A 101 -13.18 -1.93 -22.42
CA LYS A 101 -13.48 -0.52 -22.71
C LYS A 101 -13.56 0.35 -21.46
N ARG A 102 -13.74 -0.27 -20.29
CA ARG A 102 -13.87 0.40 -18.99
C ARG A 102 -13.21 -0.46 -17.93
N LEU A 103 -12.39 0.17 -17.10
CA LEU A 103 -11.70 -0.45 -15.98
C LEU A 103 -12.07 0.30 -14.71
N VAL A 104 -12.35 -0.44 -13.63
CA VAL A 104 -12.37 0.11 -12.27
C VAL A 104 -11.07 -0.30 -11.61
N LYS A 105 -10.24 0.70 -11.27
CA LYS A 105 -8.95 0.50 -10.62
C LYS A 105 -9.04 0.94 -9.16
N SER A 106 -8.64 0.06 -8.25
CA SER A 106 -8.42 0.46 -6.85
C SER A 106 -7.19 1.37 -6.73
N LYS A 107 -7.16 2.20 -5.69
CA LYS A 107 -5.96 2.98 -5.38
C LYS A 107 -4.82 2.02 -5.02
N SER A 108 -3.67 2.20 -5.66
CA SER A 108 -2.46 1.40 -5.44
C SER A 108 -1.25 2.29 -5.62
N MET A 109 -0.36 2.31 -4.62
CA MET A 109 0.91 3.05 -4.71
C MET A 109 1.77 2.53 -5.87
N LEU A 110 1.80 1.21 -6.08
CA LEU A 110 2.53 0.60 -7.19
C LEU A 110 2.10 1.15 -8.54
N THR A 111 0.79 1.33 -8.77
CA THR A 111 0.30 1.88 -10.05
C THR A 111 0.64 3.36 -10.25
N GLU A 112 0.82 4.11 -9.16
CA GLU A 112 1.30 5.50 -9.23
C GLU A 112 2.80 5.52 -9.57
N GLU A 113 3.59 4.67 -8.90
CA GLU A 113 5.03 4.52 -9.14
C GLU A 113 5.34 3.97 -10.54
N CYS A 114 4.45 3.16 -11.12
CA CYS A 114 4.55 2.67 -12.50
C CYS A 114 3.96 3.62 -13.54
N HIS A 115 3.41 4.79 -13.14
CA HIS A 115 2.78 5.74 -14.05
C HIS A 115 1.67 5.12 -14.93
N LEU A 116 0.93 4.15 -14.40
CA LEU A 116 -0.01 3.34 -15.19
C LEU A 116 -1.17 4.16 -15.80
N ASN A 117 -1.46 5.34 -15.25
CA ASN A 117 -2.55 6.22 -15.72
C ASN A 117 -2.09 7.28 -16.75
N GLU A 118 -0.79 7.37 -17.04
CA GLU A 118 -0.21 8.31 -18.00
C GLU A 118 -0.14 7.67 -19.40
#